data_AF-A0A1J3J7F9-F1
#
_entry.id   AF-A0A1J3J7F9-F1
#
_cell.length_a   1.000
_cell.length_b   1.000
_cell.length_c   1.000
_cell.angle_alpha   90.00
_cell.angle_beta   90.00
_cell.angle_gamma   90.00
#
_symmetry.space_group_name_H-M   'P 1'
#
loop_
_entity.id
_entity.type
_entity.pdbx_description
1 polymer ?
#
loop_
_entity_poly.entity_id
_entity_poly.type
_entity_poly.pdbx_seq_one_letter_code
_entity_poly.pdbx_strand_id
1 'polypeptide(L)'
;VYSIGPLHLLANQKIDKDSEIGQMGTNLWREDTKCMDWLDNKSRNSVVYVNFGSITVMSAKHLVEFAWGLAATRKDFLWVIRPDLVAGDVAVVLQDFLVETEGRRMLTSWCPQEKVLSHPAIGGFL
;
A
#
# COMPACT_ATOMS: atom_id res chain seq x y z
N VAL A 1 22.06 20.70 16.68
CA VAL A 1 21.00 19.91 15.99
C VAL A 1 20.88 18.58 16.71
N TYR A 2 19.69 18.18 17.14
CA TYR A 2 19.46 16.90 17.84
C TYR A 2 18.57 15.99 17.00
N SER A 3 18.98 14.74 16.81
CA SER A 3 18.19 13.72 16.12
C SER A 3 17.26 13.02 17.12
N ILE A 4 15.96 13.35 17.05
CA ILE A 4 14.91 12.74 17.89
C ILE A 4 14.04 11.73 17.13
N GLY A 5 14.44 11.38 15.91
CA GLY A 5 13.69 10.46 15.06
C GLY A 5 14.01 8.99 15.33
N PRO A 6 13.17 8.07 14.82
CA PRO A 6 11.91 8.35 14.11
C PRO A 6 10.74 8.58 15.09
N LEU A 7 10.06 9.72 14.94
CA LEU A 7 8.99 10.16 15.86
C LEU A 7 7.80 9.19 15.93
N HIS A 8 7.49 8.48 14.83
CA HIS A 8 6.38 7.53 14.80
C HIS A 8 6.60 6.35 15.76
N LEU A 9 7.83 5.87 15.94
CA LEU A 9 8.13 4.82 16.91
C LEU A 9 7.96 5.30 18.35
N LEU A 10 8.32 6.56 18.63
CA LEU A 10 8.13 7.17 19.94
C LEU A 10 6.65 7.35 20.26
N ALA A 11 5.85 7.76 19.27
CA ALA A 11 4.40 7.85 19.40
C ALA A 11 3.80 6.48 19.75
N ASN A 12 4.18 5.41 19.05
CA ASN A 12 3.72 4.04 19.31
C ASN A 12 4.11 3.49 20.70
N GLN A 13 5.14 4.03 21.34
CA GLN A 13 5.56 3.65 22.70
C GLN A 13 4.87 4.47 23.80
N LYS A 14 4.61 5.75 23.54
CA LYS A 14 4.17 6.71 24.57
C LYS A 14 2.68 7.03 24.54
N ILE A 15 2.03 6.83 23.40
CA ILE A 15 0.60 7.07 23.23
C ILE A 15 -0.11 5.74 23.38
N ASP A 16 -1.01 5.66 24.34
CA ASP A 16 -1.92 4.52 24.48
C ASP A 16 -2.85 4.46 23.26
N LYS A 17 -2.90 3.31 22.59
CA LYS A 17 -3.72 3.11 21.39
C LYS A 17 -5.21 3.27 21.66
N ASP A 18 -5.65 2.99 22.89
CA ASP A 18 -7.06 3.09 23.27
C ASP A 18 -7.46 4.51 23.70
N SER A 19 -6.50 5.41 23.89
CA SER A 19 -6.75 6.82 24.19
C SER A 19 -7.35 7.57 22.99
N GLU A 20 -8.03 8.69 23.23
CA GLU A 20 -8.58 9.54 22.15
C GLU A 20 -7.51 9.93 21.11
N ILE A 21 -6.28 10.20 21.57
CA ILE A 21 -5.15 10.55 20.70
C ILE A 21 -4.63 9.33 19.95
N GLY A 22 -4.63 8.14 20.57
CA GLY A 22 -4.24 6.89 19.91
C GLY A 22 -5.22 6.44 18.82
N GLN A 23 -6.51 6.72 19.02
CA GLN A 23 -7.56 6.49 18.03
C GLN A 23 -7.59 7.56 16.93
N MET A 24 -7.02 8.74 17.20
CA MET A 24 -6.75 9.79 16.21
C MET A 24 -5.56 9.37 15.33
N GLY A 25 -5.76 8.32 14.56
CA GLY A 25 -4.74 7.79 13.63
C GLY A 25 -4.27 8.84 12.62
N THR A 26 -3.11 8.60 12.01
CA THR A 26 -2.51 9.54 11.05
C THR A 26 -3.03 9.37 9.62
N ASN A 27 -4.05 8.55 9.42
CA ASN A 27 -4.57 8.20 8.09
C ASN A 27 -5.71 9.13 7.68
N LEU A 28 -5.56 9.74 6.51
CA LEU A 28 -6.57 10.59 5.89
C LEU A 28 -7.62 9.79 5.10
N TRP A 29 -7.42 8.48 4.95
CA TRP A 29 -8.21 7.61 4.10
C TRP A 29 -8.71 6.41 4.89
N ARG A 30 -9.91 5.92 4.53
CA ARG A 30 -10.50 4.73 5.13
C ARG A 30 -9.70 3.49 4.72
N GLU A 31 -9.17 2.80 5.71
CA GLU A 31 -8.40 1.57 5.51
C GLU A 31 -9.27 0.39 5.08
N ASP A 32 -8.80 -0.38 4.11
CA ASP A 32 -9.32 -1.70 3.78
C ASP A 32 -8.50 -2.78 4.50
N THR A 33 -9.11 -3.47 5.44
CA THR A 33 -8.45 -4.52 6.22
C THR A 33 -8.38 -5.85 5.48
N LYS A 34 -9.12 -6.04 4.37
CA LYS A 34 -9.11 -7.28 3.58
C LYS A 34 -7.74 -7.60 3.00
N CYS A 35 -6.87 -6.59 2.87
CA CYS A 35 -5.50 -6.80 2.44
C CYS A 35 -4.71 -7.65 3.44
N MET A 36 -5.06 -7.62 4.72
CA MET A 36 -4.43 -8.46 5.75
C MET A 36 -4.79 -9.92 5.54
N ASP A 37 -6.08 -10.23 5.37
CA ASP A 37 -6.53 -11.61 5.11
C ASP A 37 -5.89 -12.19 3.84
N TRP A 38 -5.69 -11.38 2.81
CA TRP A 38 -4.99 -11.80 1.60
C TRP A 38 -3.50 -12.07 1.85
N LEU A 39 -2.83 -11.24 2.66
CA LEU A 39 -1.42 -11.40 3.02
C LEU A 39 -1.17 -12.64 3.89
N ASP A 40 -2.11 -13.00 4.78
CA ASP A 40 -2.02 -14.18 5.63
C ASP A 40 -1.90 -15.49 4.81
N ASN A 41 -2.38 -15.47 3.56
CA ASN A 41 -2.33 -16.59 2.63
C ASN A 41 -1.05 -16.62 1.76
N LYS A 42 -0.06 -15.76 2.02
CA LYS A 42 1.17 -15.64 1.23
C LYS A 42 2.38 -16.16 1.96
N SER A 43 3.36 -16.64 1.20
CA SER A 43 4.63 -17.10 1.78
C SER A 43 5.48 -15.92 2.25
N ARG A 44 6.39 -16.18 3.18
CA ARG A 44 7.27 -15.15 3.75
C ARG A 44 8.10 -14.46 2.66
N ASN A 45 8.24 -13.14 2.73
CA ASN A 45 9.03 -12.31 1.80
C ASN A 45 8.67 -12.51 0.30
N SER A 46 7.42 -12.81 -0.01
CA SER A 46 6.97 -13.12 -1.39
C SER A 46 6.22 -11.99 -2.09
N VAL A 47 5.73 -11.02 -1.32
CA VAL A 47 4.84 -9.96 -1.81
C VAL A 47 5.61 -8.64 -1.92
N VAL A 48 5.42 -7.93 -3.03
CA VAL A 48 5.84 -6.53 -3.18
C VAL A 48 4.68 -5.62 -2.76
N TYR A 49 4.90 -4.76 -1.78
CA TYR A 49 3.97 -3.69 -1.43
C TYR A 49 4.26 -2.46 -2.28
N VAL A 50 3.21 -1.86 -2.85
CA VAL A 50 3.32 -0.64 -3.67
C VAL A 50 2.38 0.43 -3.12
N ASN A 51 2.93 1.58 -2.71
CA ASN A 51 2.12 2.73 -2.28
C ASN A 51 2.88 4.05 -2.46
N PHE A 52 2.33 4.95 -3.28
CA PHE A 52 2.90 6.27 -3.55
C PHE A 52 2.54 7.35 -2.52
N GLY A 53 1.73 7.02 -1.49
CA GLY A 53 1.33 7.95 -0.44
C GLY A 53 0.42 9.08 -0.95
N SER A 54 -0.30 9.77 -0.07
CA SER A 54 -1.43 10.65 -0.42
C SER A 54 -1.12 11.86 -1.31
N ILE A 55 0.16 12.23 -1.49
CA ILE A 55 0.55 13.47 -2.17
C ILE A 55 0.97 13.19 -3.63
N THR A 56 1.68 12.09 -3.87
CA THR A 56 2.26 11.82 -5.19
C THR A 56 1.18 11.39 -6.16
N VAL A 57 1.20 12.00 -7.35
CA VAL A 57 0.37 11.64 -8.51
C VAL A 57 1.27 11.25 -9.68
N MET A 58 0.73 10.45 -10.60
CA MET A 58 1.42 10.06 -11.83
C MET A 58 0.56 10.33 -13.06
N SER A 59 1.18 10.31 -14.24
CA SER A 59 0.43 10.36 -15.50
C SER A 59 -0.24 9.02 -15.77
N ALA A 60 -1.33 9.03 -16.56
CA ALA A 60 -1.97 7.79 -17.02
C ALA A 60 -0.97 6.86 -17.74
N LYS A 61 -0.05 7.44 -18.52
CA LYS A 61 1.02 6.68 -19.19
C LYS A 61 1.92 5.96 -18.16
N HIS A 62 2.38 6.66 -17.12
CA HIS A 62 3.20 6.04 -16.09
C HIS A 62 2.44 4.96 -15.32
N LEU A 63 1.14 5.14 -15.07
CA LEU A 63 0.31 4.10 -14.44
C LEU A 63 0.29 2.82 -15.28
N VAL A 64 0.09 2.95 -16.60
CA VAL A 64 0.05 1.81 -17.53
C VAL A 64 1.39 1.10 -17.60
N GLU A 65 2.49 1.84 -17.78
CA GLU A 65 3.84 1.27 -17.82
C GLU A 65 4.19 0.56 -16.50
N PHE A 66 3.84 1.18 -15.37
CA PHE A 66 4.08 0.60 -14.05
C PHE A 66 3.27 -0.68 -13.82
N ALA A 67 1.99 -0.68 -14.22
CA ALA A 67 1.14 -1.87 -14.14
C ALA A 67 1.72 -3.02 -14.96
N TRP A 68 2.11 -2.79 -16.21
CA TRP A 68 2.71 -3.83 -17.05
C TRP A 68 4.08 -4.26 -16.55
N GLY A 69 4.87 -3.35 -15.98
CA GLY A 69 6.10 -3.68 -15.27
C GLY A 69 5.86 -4.65 -14.12
N LEU A 70 4.86 -4.39 -13.26
CA LEU A 70 4.47 -5.29 -12.17
C LEU A 70 4.04 -6.67 -12.69
N ALA A 71 3.17 -6.71 -13.70
CA ALA A 71 2.70 -7.95 -14.32
C ALA A 71 3.88 -8.81 -14.81
N ALA A 72 4.84 -8.19 -15.50
CA ALA A 72 6.02 -8.84 -16.05
C ALA A 72 6.92 -9.49 -14.98
N THR A 73 6.93 -8.99 -13.74
CA THR A 73 7.73 -9.59 -12.66
C THR A 73 7.29 -10.99 -12.24
N ARG A 74 6.03 -11.36 -12.56
CA ARG A 74 5.38 -12.60 -12.10
C ARG A 74 5.33 -12.76 -10.56
N LYS A 75 5.62 -11.71 -9.80
CA LYS A 75 5.54 -11.71 -8.33
C LYS A 75 4.12 -11.44 -7.85
N ASP A 76 3.87 -11.80 -6.60
CA ASP A 76 2.67 -11.36 -5.89
C ASP A 76 2.87 -9.90 -5.47
N PHE A 77 1.82 -9.09 -5.57
CA PHE A 77 1.90 -7.68 -5.19
C PHE A 77 0.60 -7.17 -4.56
N LEU A 78 0.76 -6.26 -3.60
CA LEU A 78 -0.31 -5.47 -3.00
C LEU A 78 -0.10 -4.02 -3.44
N TRP A 79 -1.00 -3.49 -4.26
CA TRP A 79 -0.88 -2.14 -4.79
C TRP A 79 -2.03 -1.25 -4.32
N VAL A 80 -1.67 -0.17 -3.62
CA VAL A 80 -2.57 0.92 -3.25
C VAL A 80 -2.76 1.84 -4.45
N ILE A 81 -3.95 1.79 -5.05
CA ILE A 81 -4.37 2.65 -6.16
C ILE A 81 -5.48 3.57 -5.65
N ARG A 82 -5.11 4.80 -5.29
CA ARG A 82 -6.09 5.81 -4.91
C ARG A 82 -6.86 6.30 -6.15
N PRO A 83 -8.14 6.70 -6.00
CA PRO A 83 -8.90 7.29 -7.10
C PRO A 83 -8.19 8.49 -7.75
N ASP A 84 -7.48 9.29 -6.95
CA ASP A 84 -6.78 10.51 -7.37
C ASP A 84 -5.29 10.30 -7.71
N LEU A 85 -4.84 9.04 -7.88
CA LEU A 85 -3.45 8.74 -8.18
C LEU A 85 -3.02 9.25 -9.57
N VAL A 86 -3.97 9.42 -10.50
CA VAL A 86 -3.71 9.99 -11.81
C VAL A 86 -4.02 11.48 -11.79
N ALA A 87 -3.07 12.30 -12.27
CA ALA A 87 -3.22 13.75 -12.26
C ALA A 87 -4.44 14.20 -13.09
N GLY A 88 -5.48 14.69 -12.40
CA GLY A 88 -6.70 15.22 -13.03
C GLY A 88 -7.65 14.17 -13.59
N ASP A 89 -7.47 12.88 -13.26
CA ASP A 89 -8.30 11.78 -13.76
C ASP A 89 -8.44 10.65 -12.73
N VAL A 90 -9.36 9.72 -12.96
CA VAL A 90 -9.53 8.52 -12.14
C VAL A 90 -8.45 7.51 -12.51
N ALA A 91 -7.75 6.98 -11.51
CA ALA A 91 -6.81 5.89 -11.73
C ALA A 91 -7.53 4.60 -12.12
N VAL A 92 -7.48 4.25 -13.41
CA VAL A 92 -8.06 3.02 -13.97
C VAL A 92 -6.95 2.16 -14.56
N VAL A 93 -6.78 0.95 -14.01
CA VAL A 93 -5.91 -0.07 -14.61
C VAL A 93 -6.66 -0.81 -15.73
N LEU A 94 -5.93 -1.21 -16.77
CA LEU A 94 -6.51 -1.86 -17.94
C LEU A 94 -7.09 -3.24 -17.60
N GLN A 95 -8.18 -3.63 -18.28
CA GLN A 95 -8.83 -4.93 -18.07
C GLN A 95 -7.86 -6.10 -18.32
N ASP A 96 -7.02 -6.00 -19.36
CA ASP A 96 -6.04 -7.04 -19.70
C ASP A 96 -5.02 -7.26 -18.58
N PHE A 97 -4.64 -6.18 -17.87
CA PHE A 97 -3.78 -6.27 -16.70
C PHE A 97 -4.46 -7.02 -15.55
N LEU A 98 -5.76 -6.76 -15.32
CA LEU A 98 -6.53 -7.42 -14.26
C LEU A 98 -6.64 -8.93 -14.50
N VAL A 99 -6.76 -9.34 -15.77
CA VAL A 99 -6.79 -10.75 -16.20
C VAL A 99 -5.41 -11.39 -16.08
N GLU A 100 -4.35 -10.72 -16.55
CA GLU A 100 -2.97 -11.26 -16.47
C GLU A 100 -2.54 -11.55 -15.03
N THR A 101 -2.89 -10.66 -14.12
CA THR A 101 -2.43 -10.68 -12.73
C THR A 101 -3.39 -11.38 -11.77
N GLU A 102 -4.43 -12.03 -12.30
CA GLU A 102 -5.39 -12.78 -11.49
C GLU A 102 -4.69 -13.80 -10.57
N GLY A 103 -5.14 -13.87 -9.31
CA GLY A 103 -4.54 -14.72 -8.26
C GLY A 103 -3.25 -14.19 -7.63
N ARG A 104 -2.53 -13.27 -8.28
CA ARG A 104 -1.25 -12.71 -7.78
C ARG A 104 -1.32 -11.24 -7.34
N ARG A 105 -2.45 -10.57 -7.59
CA ARG A 105 -2.68 -9.18 -7.18
C ARG A 105 -3.58 -9.06 -5.96
N MET A 106 -3.31 -8.02 -5.17
CA MET A 106 -4.27 -7.36 -4.30
C MET A 106 -4.30 -5.87 -4.64
N LEU A 107 -5.47 -5.35 -5.03
CA LEU A 107 -5.65 -3.92 -5.31
C LEU A 107 -6.55 -3.33 -4.23
N THR A 108 -6.16 -2.19 -3.67
CA THR A 108 -6.98 -1.48 -2.69
C THR A 108 -6.81 0.04 -2.84
N SER A 109 -7.77 0.83 -2.37
CA SER A 109 -7.66 2.29 -2.37
C SER A 109 -6.81 2.81 -1.21
N TRP A 110 -6.80 2.09 -0.08
CA TRP A 110 -5.96 2.38 1.08
C TRP A 110 -5.88 1.17 2.01
N CYS A 111 -4.81 1.07 2.79
CA CYS A 111 -4.57 -0.05 3.71
C CYS A 111 -3.97 0.43 5.04
N PRO A 112 -4.03 -0.38 6.11
CA PRO A 112 -3.26 -0.13 7.33
C PRO A 112 -1.75 -0.27 7.06
N GLN A 113 -1.13 0.77 6.52
CA GLN A 113 0.24 0.71 5.96
C GLN A 113 1.27 0.16 6.95
N GLU A 114 1.24 0.55 8.22
CA GLU A 114 2.16 0.02 9.23
C GLU A 114 2.01 -1.50 9.43
N LYS A 115 0.77 -2.00 9.42
CA LYS A 115 0.48 -3.43 9.54
C LYS A 115 0.92 -4.19 8.30
N VAL A 116 0.67 -3.64 7.10
CA VAL A 116 1.11 -4.21 5.83
C VAL A 116 2.64 -4.31 5.81
N LEU A 117 3.36 -3.22 6.06
CA LEU A 117 4.83 -3.20 6.07
C LEU A 117 5.45 -4.13 7.12
N SER A 118 4.75 -4.36 8.23
CA SER A 118 5.19 -5.28 9.29
C SER A 118 4.83 -6.74 9.02
N HIS A 119 4.04 -7.03 7.97
CA HIS A 119 3.55 -8.38 7.70
C HIS A 119 4.67 -9.27 7.12
N PRO A 120 4.86 -10.52 7.63
CA PRO A 120 5.95 -11.41 7.19
C PRO A 120 5.98 -11.73 5.69
N ALA A 121 4.84 -11.66 5.01
CA ALA A 121 4.76 -11.89 3.57
C ALA A 121 5.41 -10.78 2.72
N ILE A 122 5.55 -9.55 3.26
CA ILE A 122 6.14 -8.44 2.51
C ILE A 122 7.65 -8.67 2.37
N GLY A 123 8.12 -8.69 1.13
CA GLY A 123 9.55 -8.81 0.77
C GLY A 123 10.15 -7.53 0.17
N GLY A 124 9.33 -6.54 -0.18
CA GLY A 124 9.79 -5.28 -0.75
C GLY A 124 8.73 -4.19 -0.72
N PHE A 125 9.17 -2.94 -0.80
CA PHE A 125 8.32 -1.75 -0.81
C PHE A 125 8.72 -0.82 -1.96
N LEU A 126 7.72 -0.39 -2.74
CA LEU A 126 7.82 0.57 -3.85
C LEU A 126 6.89 1.77 -3.63
#